data_AF-A0A3E4PLE3-F1
#
_entry.id   AF-A0A3E4PLE3-F1
#
_cell.length_a   1.000
_cell.length_b   1.000
_cell.length_c   1.000
_cell.angle_alpha   90.00
_cell.angle_beta   90.00
_cell.angle_gamma   90.00
#
_symmetry.space_group_name_H-M   'P 1'
#
loop_
_entity.id
_entity.type
_entity.pdbx_description
1 polymer ?
#
loop_
_entity_poly.entity_id
_entity_poly.type
_entity_poly.pdbx_seq_one_letter_code
_entity_poly.pdbx_strand_id
1 'polypeptide(L)'
;MLENSEYIINNILKAMTDKGYSKSDLATNLGWAPSKVSKIFSKNQGLSVDDLISIGMELKVNPASFLVNRAMEIEQQNKAIRDIFVLAKEAKENYTTFIDAMKDELPGIMSSYLNLDKESTHVYVRIRKKGARRDQICGVVPYSAPRVIVFDTSAGSLYGQQLSIGYWIKEDLTGIYLAINYNADEGKAANDQETIKMISTNARVFRRWVNLRIRINNKPVLSKNPDAQTSRYEAGMVYFKYYSFDDIPSEGVLKDDLITYYNLYKKMLAMSVDTYRRVYSIEKTFEADKAINSSVEEPEKTITKRLRPLRCSINAMEREKYLCEIDKSHSTFISARTGKPYITTHFLVPLKAENDFKVSIRTEANVVCLCPNCAAKLEYASDKERQEMLMLLYMKHNEQLREMGIDISLMELFKYYGMS
;
A
#
# COMPACT_ATOMS: atom_id res chain seq x y z
N MET A 1 8.33 -30.77 23.69
CA MET A 1 9.79 -30.62 23.52
C MET A 1 10.04 -30.27 22.07
N LEU A 2 10.91 -29.29 21.78
CA LEU A 2 11.29 -29.00 20.40
C LEU A 2 12.19 -30.15 19.92
N GLU A 3 11.64 -31.06 19.12
CA GLU A 3 12.40 -32.18 18.56
C GLU A 3 13.47 -31.64 17.59
N ASN A 4 14.72 -31.93 17.93
CA ASN A 4 15.97 -31.77 17.17
C ASN A 4 16.06 -30.60 16.16
N SER A 5 16.58 -29.47 16.62
CA SER A 5 16.88 -28.30 15.80
C SER A 5 18.32 -27.85 16.04
N GLU A 6 19.24 -28.54 15.37
CA GLU A 6 20.68 -28.27 15.41
C GLU A 6 21.03 -26.79 15.23
N TYR A 7 20.27 -26.08 14.41
CA TYR A 7 20.43 -24.64 14.19
C TYR A 7 20.10 -23.80 15.44
N ILE A 8 19.16 -24.21 16.30
CA ILE A 8 18.82 -23.51 17.55
C ILE A 8 20.03 -23.53 18.49
N ILE A 9 20.62 -24.71 18.68
CA ILE A 9 21.81 -24.87 19.53
C ILE A 9 22.98 -24.05 18.98
N ASN A 10 23.19 -24.06 17.65
CA ASN A 10 24.23 -23.27 17.01
C ASN A 10 24.01 -21.76 17.18
N ASN A 11 22.77 -21.28 17.07
CA ASN A 11 22.43 -19.88 17.29
C ASN A 11 22.67 -19.44 18.73
N ILE A 12 22.34 -20.30 19.70
CA ILE A 12 22.63 -20.06 21.12
C ILE A 12 24.15 -19.99 21.36
N LEU A 13 24.92 -20.97 20.85
CA LEU A 13 26.38 -20.99 20.98
C LEU A 13 27.04 -19.75 20.39
N LYS A 14 26.55 -19.27 19.24
CA LYS A 14 27.03 -18.03 18.63
C LYS A 14 26.73 -16.82 19.52
N ALA A 15 25.50 -16.68 20.01
CA ALA A 15 25.14 -15.58 20.91
C ALA A 15 25.96 -15.60 22.21
N MET A 16 26.23 -16.79 22.76
CA MET A 16 27.13 -16.95 23.90
C MET A 16 28.55 -16.47 23.57
N THR A 17 29.08 -16.86 22.41
CA THR A 17 30.42 -16.44 21.97
C THR A 17 30.50 -14.92 21.80
N ASP A 18 29.51 -14.31 21.13
CA ASP A 18 29.43 -12.86 20.90
C ASP A 18 29.33 -12.06 22.22
N LYS A 19 28.77 -12.67 23.26
CA LYS A 19 28.61 -12.07 24.60
C LYS A 19 29.72 -12.47 25.58
N GLY A 20 30.67 -13.32 25.16
CA GLY A 20 31.77 -13.79 26.01
C GLY A 20 31.34 -14.78 27.11
N TYR A 21 30.26 -15.54 26.90
CA TYR A 21 29.75 -16.54 27.83
C TYR A 21 30.33 -17.93 27.56
N SER A 22 30.80 -18.60 28.61
CA SER A 22 31.01 -20.05 28.61
C SER A 22 29.74 -20.81 28.98
N LYS A 23 29.73 -22.14 28.75
CA LYS A 23 28.66 -23.02 29.25
C LYS A 23 28.57 -23.03 30.77
N SER A 24 29.70 -22.81 31.46
CA SER A 24 29.72 -22.73 32.93
C SER A 24 29.06 -21.43 33.40
N ASP A 25 29.35 -20.31 32.75
CA ASP A 25 28.76 -19.01 33.10
C ASP A 25 27.24 -19.03 32.92
N LEU A 26 26.77 -19.63 31.82
CA LEU A 26 25.34 -19.81 31.57
C LEU A 26 24.68 -20.69 32.65
N ALA A 27 25.33 -21.77 33.08
CA ALA A 27 24.80 -22.64 34.13
C ALA A 27 24.70 -21.89 35.47
N THR A 28 25.76 -21.17 35.86
CA THR A 28 25.82 -20.41 37.10
C THR A 28 24.78 -19.30 37.13
N ASN A 29 24.68 -18.49 36.08
CA ASN A 29 23.81 -17.32 36.07
C ASN A 29 22.32 -17.69 36.00
N LEU A 30 21.98 -18.79 35.29
CA LEU A 30 20.61 -19.30 35.26
C LEU A 30 20.23 -20.15 36.48
N GLY A 31 21.17 -20.43 37.39
CA GLY A 31 20.96 -21.35 38.50
C GLY A 31 20.67 -22.79 38.04
N TRP A 32 21.15 -23.18 36.86
CA TRP A 32 20.93 -24.51 36.30
C TRP A 32 22.03 -25.48 36.70
N ALA A 33 21.66 -26.74 36.91
CA ALA A 33 22.66 -27.80 37.12
C ALA A 33 23.60 -27.90 35.89
N PRO A 34 24.93 -27.99 36.06
CA PRO A 34 25.86 -28.15 34.94
C PRO A 34 25.53 -29.33 34.04
N SER A 35 24.96 -30.40 34.62
CA SER A 35 24.50 -31.58 33.89
C SER A 35 23.34 -31.29 32.93
N LYS A 36 22.43 -30.37 33.28
CA LYS A 36 21.33 -29.92 32.39
C LYS A 36 21.90 -29.20 31.17
N VAL A 37 22.78 -28.21 31.40
CA VAL A 37 23.45 -27.46 30.33
C VAL A 37 24.24 -28.39 29.43
N SER A 38 25.03 -29.30 30.02
CA SER A 38 25.79 -30.29 29.25
C SER A 38 24.90 -31.14 28.35
N LYS A 39 23.77 -31.65 28.87
CA LYS A 39 22.83 -32.50 28.10
C LYS A 39 22.12 -31.72 26.99
N ILE A 40 21.78 -30.46 27.21
CA ILE A 40 21.19 -29.58 26.19
C ILE A 40 22.17 -29.40 25.02
N PHE A 41 23.41 -28.99 25.31
CA PHE A 41 24.40 -28.72 24.25
C PHE A 41 24.99 -29.99 23.62
N SER A 42 24.86 -31.14 24.27
CA SER A 42 25.17 -32.45 23.69
C SER A 42 23.98 -33.09 22.97
N LYS A 43 22.86 -32.37 22.83
CA LYS A 43 21.62 -32.84 22.16
C LYS A 43 20.95 -34.05 22.83
N ASN A 44 21.33 -34.40 24.06
CA ASN A 44 20.75 -35.50 24.84
C ASN A 44 19.50 -35.06 25.63
N GLN A 45 19.20 -33.76 25.63
CA GLN A 45 17.99 -33.19 26.22
C GLN A 45 17.48 -32.08 25.31
N GLY A 46 16.19 -32.11 24.98
CA GLY A 46 15.55 -31.06 24.18
C GLY A 46 15.41 -29.75 24.96
N LEU A 47 15.35 -28.64 24.22
CA LEU A 47 15.03 -27.32 24.78
C LEU A 47 13.51 -27.15 24.89
N SER A 48 13.05 -26.67 26.05
CA SER A 48 11.70 -26.12 26.19
C SER A 48 11.66 -24.64 25.78
N VAL A 49 10.45 -24.09 25.62
CA VAL A 49 10.27 -22.66 25.35
C VAL A 49 10.79 -21.82 26.53
N ASP A 50 10.56 -22.26 27.77
CA ASP A 50 11.05 -21.58 28.97
C ASP A 50 12.58 -21.57 29.04
N ASP A 51 13.22 -22.65 28.58
CA ASP A 51 14.68 -22.70 28.48
C ASP A 51 15.21 -21.65 27.50
N LEU A 52 14.57 -21.49 26.33
CA LEU A 52 14.95 -20.49 25.32
C LEU A 52 14.76 -19.06 25.85
N ILE A 53 13.66 -18.80 26.53
CA ILE A 53 13.37 -17.49 27.13
C ILE A 53 14.42 -17.18 28.20
N SER A 54 14.71 -18.13 29.08
CA SER A 54 15.71 -17.96 30.15
C SER A 54 17.10 -17.65 29.58
N ILE A 55 17.53 -18.42 28.57
CA ILE A 55 18.82 -18.20 27.89
C ILE A 55 18.86 -16.84 27.18
N GLY A 56 17.78 -16.44 26.50
CA GLY A 56 17.72 -15.15 25.80
C GLY A 56 17.74 -13.96 26.76
N MET A 57 17.02 -14.05 27.88
CA MET A 57 17.06 -13.02 28.94
C MET A 57 18.46 -12.87 29.53
N GLU A 58 19.14 -13.98 29.84
CA GLU A 58 20.50 -13.97 30.37
C GLU A 58 21.51 -13.37 29.39
N LEU A 59 21.46 -13.80 28.13
CA LEU A 59 22.35 -13.29 27.08
C LEU A 59 21.97 -11.87 26.59
N LYS A 60 20.87 -11.31 27.08
CA LYS A 60 20.30 -10.01 26.66
C LYS A 60 20.07 -9.96 25.15
N VAL A 61 19.46 -11.00 24.60
CA VAL A 61 19.09 -11.13 23.18
C VAL A 61 17.64 -11.60 23.06
N ASN A 62 16.98 -11.29 21.94
CA ASN A 62 15.61 -11.76 21.68
C ASN A 62 15.60 -13.30 21.58
N PRO A 63 14.87 -14.03 22.45
CA PRO A 63 14.81 -15.51 22.41
C PRO A 63 14.34 -16.07 21.07
N ALA A 64 13.47 -15.34 20.35
CA ALA A 64 12.99 -15.77 19.03
C ALA A 64 14.11 -15.84 17.99
N SER A 65 15.22 -15.10 18.18
CA SER A 65 16.36 -15.14 17.26
C SER A 65 17.06 -16.51 17.21
N PHE A 66 16.90 -17.35 18.24
CA PHE A 66 17.46 -18.70 18.24
C PHE A 66 16.70 -19.63 17.28
N LEU A 67 15.43 -19.35 16.99
CA LEU A 67 14.57 -20.15 16.13
C LEU A 67 14.80 -19.92 14.62
N VAL A 68 15.72 -19.01 14.25
CA VAL A 68 15.99 -18.68 12.85
C VAL A 68 16.93 -19.70 12.22
N ASN A 69 16.45 -20.47 11.23
CA ASN A 69 17.29 -21.41 10.49
C ASN A 69 18.18 -20.68 9.47
N ARG A 70 19.38 -20.27 9.90
CA ARG A 70 20.36 -19.53 9.07
C ARG A 70 20.93 -20.33 7.90
N ALA A 71 20.80 -21.66 7.85
CA ALA A 71 21.26 -22.46 6.71
C ALA A 71 20.40 -22.22 5.45
N MET A 72 19.08 -22.05 5.62
CA MET A 72 18.18 -21.63 4.54
C MET A 72 18.46 -20.19 4.08
N GLU A 73 18.92 -19.31 4.99
CA GLU A 73 19.33 -17.94 4.63
C GLU A 73 20.65 -17.95 3.83
N ILE A 74 21.58 -18.85 4.13
CA ILE A 74 22.86 -18.97 3.39
C ILE A 74 22.65 -19.56 1.99
N GLU A 75 21.78 -20.55 1.80
CA GLU A 75 21.40 -21.05 0.46
C GLU A 75 20.69 -19.98 -0.39
N GLN A 76 19.91 -19.08 0.23
CA GLN A 76 19.28 -17.95 -0.45
C GLN A 76 20.24 -16.78 -0.70
N GLN A 77 21.34 -16.65 0.04
CA GLN A 77 22.37 -15.63 -0.16
C GLN A 77 23.28 -15.89 -1.38
N ASN A 78 23.36 -17.13 -1.87
CA ASN A 78 24.19 -17.49 -3.03
C ASN A 78 23.45 -17.42 -4.39
N LYS A 79 22.17 -17.04 -4.39
CA LYS A 79 21.37 -16.89 -5.62
C LYS A 79 21.29 -15.43 -6.03
N ALA A 80 21.62 -15.14 -7.28
CA ALA A 80 21.67 -13.78 -7.83
C ALA A 80 20.47 -13.49 -8.75
N ILE A 81 19.98 -12.25 -8.76
CA ILE A 81 18.94 -11.83 -9.72
C ILE A 81 19.43 -12.01 -11.16
N ARG A 82 20.73 -11.73 -11.38
CA ARG A 82 21.41 -11.90 -12.67
C ARG A 82 21.33 -13.33 -13.17
N ASP A 83 21.51 -14.34 -12.31
CA ASP A 83 21.50 -15.74 -12.74
C ASP A 83 20.13 -16.10 -13.35
N ILE A 84 19.05 -15.62 -12.72
CA ILE A 84 17.68 -15.78 -13.23
C ILE A 84 17.52 -15.04 -14.57
N PHE A 85 18.01 -13.80 -14.68
CA PHE A 85 17.88 -13.02 -15.91
C PHE A 85 18.68 -13.61 -17.08
N VAL A 86 19.80 -14.27 -16.81
CA VAL A 86 20.58 -14.97 -17.84
C VAL A 86 19.78 -16.13 -18.45
N LEU A 87 18.98 -16.85 -17.65
CA LEU A 87 18.09 -17.91 -18.15
C LEU A 87 17.09 -17.39 -19.20
N ALA A 88 16.77 -16.09 -19.19
CA ALA A 88 15.89 -15.50 -20.21
C ALA A 88 16.48 -15.59 -21.64
N LYS A 89 17.82 -15.66 -21.77
CA LYS A 89 18.47 -15.88 -23.08
C LYS A 89 18.15 -17.27 -23.63
N GLU A 90 18.09 -18.27 -22.75
CA GLU A 90 17.76 -19.68 -23.08
C GLU A 90 16.24 -19.91 -23.13
N ALA A 91 15.45 -19.03 -22.50
CA ALA A 91 13.99 -19.11 -22.42
C ALA A 91 13.27 -18.94 -23.77
N LYS A 92 13.97 -18.46 -24.82
CA LYS A 92 13.42 -18.47 -26.19
C LYS A 92 13.14 -19.89 -26.69
N GLU A 93 13.85 -20.89 -26.16
CA GLU A 93 13.68 -22.31 -26.48
C GLU A 93 13.01 -23.08 -25.33
N ASN A 94 13.22 -22.66 -24.07
CA ASN A 94 12.60 -23.29 -22.88
C ASN A 94 12.05 -22.25 -21.88
N TYR A 95 10.90 -21.67 -22.23
CA TYR A 95 10.22 -20.62 -21.45
C TYR A 95 9.86 -21.03 -20.01
N THR A 96 9.64 -22.32 -19.79
CA THR A 96 9.21 -22.88 -18.49
C THR A 96 10.28 -22.70 -17.42
N THR A 97 11.55 -22.99 -17.75
CA THR A 97 12.67 -22.91 -16.79
C THR A 97 12.89 -21.51 -16.24
N PHE A 98 12.83 -20.48 -17.10
CA PHE A 98 12.97 -19.09 -16.66
C PHE A 98 11.80 -18.65 -15.78
N ILE A 99 10.58 -19.03 -16.15
CA ILE A 99 9.37 -18.69 -15.39
C ILE A 99 9.34 -19.40 -14.04
N ASP A 100 9.84 -20.62 -13.94
CA ASP A 100 9.91 -21.36 -12.68
C ASP A 100 11.00 -20.80 -11.77
N ALA A 101 12.19 -20.47 -12.29
CA ALA A 101 13.21 -19.74 -11.50
C ALA A 101 12.69 -18.39 -10.98
N MET A 102 11.93 -17.67 -11.80
CA MET A 102 11.22 -16.45 -11.42
C MET A 102 10.18 -16.67 -10.30
N LYS A 103 9.51 -17.82 -10.26
CA LYS A 103 8.51 -18.14 -9.22
C LYS A 103 9.16 -18.61 -7.93
N ASP A 104 10.14 -19.49 -8.06
CA ASP A 104 10.63 -20.30 -6.95
C ASP A 104 11.85 -19.67 -6.27
N GLU A 105 12.62 -18.86 -7.01
CA GLU A 105 13.89 -18.31 -6.54
C GLU A 105 13.85 -16.80 -6.34
N LEU A 106 13.35 -16.04 -7.33
CA LEU A 106 13.37 -14.57 -7.30
C LEU A 106 12.70 -13.96 -6.06
N PRO A 107 11.55 -14.48 -5.54
CA PRO A 107 10.95 -13.94 -4.33
C PRO A 107 11.84 -14.05 -3.10
N GLY A 108 12.58 -15.15 -2.96
CA GLY A 108 13.52 -15.37 -1.88
C GLY A 108 14.71 -14.42 -1.96
N ILE A 109 15.27 -14.24 -3.17
CA ILE A 109 16.37 -13.30 -3.42
C ILE A 109 15.95 -11.87 -3.10
N MET A 110 14.79 -11.43 -3.62
CA MET A 110 14.25 -10.09 -3.33
C MET A 110 14.00 -9.89 -1.83
N SER A 111 13.43 -10.88 -1.15
CA SER A 111 13.17 -10.80 0.29
C SER A 111 14.46 -10.67 1.10
N SER A 112 15.51 -11.42 0.71
CA SER A 112 16.84 -11.36 1.30
C SER A 112 17.50 -10.00 1.08
N TYR A 113 17.51 -9.50 -0.16
CA TYR A 113 18.16 -8.23 -0.51
C TYR A 113 17.50 -7.02 0.14
N LEU A 114 16.18 -7.06 0.28
CA LEU A 114 15.39 -5.99 0.88
C LEU A 114 15.25 -6.13 2.40
N ASN A 115 15.73 -7.23 2.98
CA ASN A 115 15.58 -7.55 4.41
C ASN A 115 14.12 -7.42 4.88
N LEU A 116 13.21 -8.07 4.14
CA LEU A 116 11.76 -7.91 4.36
C LEU A 116 11.31 -8.57 5.66
N ASP A 117 10.46 -7.86 6.39
CA ASP A 117 9.71 -8.43 7.51
C ASP A 117 8.63 -9.38 6.99
N LYS A 118 8.77 -10.66 7.32
CA LYS A 118 7.89 -11.75 6.84
C LYS A 118 6.45 -11.64 7.36
N GLU A 119 6.18 -10.84 8.40
CA GLU A 119 4.82 -10.66 8.93
C GLU A 119 4.03 -9.59 8.17
N SER A 120 4.70 -8.55 7.68
CA SER A 120 4.07 -7.34 7.13
C SER A 120 4.37 -7.06 5.66
N THR A 121 5.32 -7.78 5.06
CA THR A 121 5.69 -7.59 3.65
C THR A 121 5.86 -8.92 2.95
N HIS A 122 5.18 -9.07 1.80
CA HIS A 122 5.14 -10.32 1.05
C HIS A 122 5.60 -10.09 -0.38
N VAL A 123 6.40 -11.02 -0.93
CA VAL A 123 6.75 -11.01 -2.35
C VAL A 123 5.83 -11.97 -3.10
N TYR A 124 5.02 -11.43 -4.00
CA TYR A 124 4.07 -12.17 -4.81
C TYR A 124 4.58 -12.34 -6.23
N VAL A 125 4.39 -13.53 -6.76
CA VAL A 125 4.57 -13.81 -8.18
C VAL A 125 3.20 -13.80 -8.84
N ARG A 126 3.02 -12.96 -9.87
CA ARG A 126 1.78 -12.84 -10.62
C ARG A 126 2.05 -13.09 -12.09
N ILE A 127 1.58 -14.24 -12.56
CA ILE A 127 1.71 -14.66 -13.96
C ILE A 127 0.31 -15.03 -14.43
N ARG A 128 -0.21 -14.28 -15.40
CA ARG A 128 -1.57 -14.44 -15.92
C ARG A 128 -1.47 -14.83 -17.39
N LYS A 129 -2.16 -15.90 -17.78
CA LYS A 129 -2.34 -16.26 -19.19
C LYS A 129 -3.08 -15.16 -19.94
N LYS A 130 -2.63 -14.82 -21.15
CA LYS A 130 -3.22 -13.76 -21.96
C LYS A 130 -4.70 -14.04 -22.25
N GLY A 131 -5.55 -13.05 -21.95
CA GLY A 131 -7.02 -13.16 -22.07
C GLY A 131 -7.75 -13.90 -20.93
N ALA A 132 -7.05 -14.44 -19.92
CA ALA A 132 -7.71 -15.11 -18.80
C ALA A 132 -8.38 -14.11 -17.85
N ARG A 133 -9.53 -14.44 -17.24
CA ARG A 133 -10.23 -13.58 -16.25
C ARG A 133 -9.73 -13.74 -14.81
N ARG A 134 -8.95 -14.77 -14.50
CA ARG A 134 -8.33 -15.07 -13.19
C ARG A 134 -6.91 -15.62 -13.40
N ASP A 135 -6.08 -15.58 -12.36
CA ASP A 135 -4.73 -16.16 -12.36
C ASP A 135 -4.83 -17.67 -12.61
N GLN A 136 -4.35 -18.13 -13.76
CA GLN A 136 -4.24 -19.55 -14.12
C GLN A 136 -2.86 -19.80 -14.72
N ILE A 137 -2.12 -20.72 -14.11
CA ILE A 137 -0.79 -21.15 -14.55
C ILE A 137 -0.98 -22.52 -15.21
N CYS A 138 -1.10 -22.57 -16.54
CA CYS A 138 -0.99 -23.81 -17.30
C CYS A 138 -0.63 -23.54 -18.78
N GLY A 139 0.47 -24.16 -19.23
CA GLY A 139 0.87 -24.29 -20.65
C GLY A 139 1.87 -23.25 -21.17
N VAL A 140 2.48 -23.58 -22.32
CA VAL A 140 3.30 -22.68 -23.16
C VAL A 140 2.35 -21.73 -23.88
N VAL A 141 2.07 -20.58 -23.29
CA VAL A 141 1.14 -19.59 -23.83
C VAL A 141 1.66 -18.19 -23.50
N PRO A 142 1.44 -17.16 -24.34
CA PRO A 142 1.79 -15.79 -23.95
C PRO A 142 1.12 -15.44 -22.61
N TYR A 143 1.93 -14.94 -21.69
CA TYR A 143 1.49 -14.44 -20.40
C TYR A 143 1.36 -12.90 -20.49
N SER A 144 0.30 -12.34 -19.94
CA SER A 144 0.12 -10.88 -19.84
C SER A 144 0.95 -10.34 -18.70
N ALA A 145 2.04 -9.64 -19.06
CA ALA A 145 2.93 -8.96 -18.13
C ALA A 145 3.29 -9.78 -16.87
N PRO A 146 4.03 -10.91 -17.02
CA PRO A 146 4.58 -11.65 -15.89
C PRO A 146 5.35 -10.72 -14.96
N ARG A 147 5.15 -10.85 -13.65
CA ARG A 147 5.80 -9.98 -12.68
C ARG A 147 6.03 -10.64 -11.32
N VAL A 148 7.08 -10.20 -10.66
CA VAL A 148 7.35 -10.49 -9.24
C VAL A 148 7.36 -9.18 -8.50
N ILE A 149 6.45 -9.02 -7.55
CA ILE A 149 6.20 -7.75 -6.87
C ILE A 149 6.21 -7.94 -5.37
N VAL A 150 6.83 -7.00 -4.68
CA VAL A 150 6.68 -6.81 -3.24
C VAL A 150 5.38 -6.07 -3.01
N PHE A 151 4.58 -6.61 -2.10
CA PHE A 151 3.35 -6.00 -1.60
C PHE A 151 3.45 -5.91 -0.09
N ASP A 152 3.37 -4.68 0.41
CA ASP A 152 3.35 -4.36 1.82
C ASP A 152 1.90 -4.49 2.34
N THR A 153 1.67 -5.06 3.51
CA THR A 153 0.36 -5.17 4.18
C THR A 153 0.27 -4.31 5.45
N SER A 154 1.32 -3.56 5.79
CA SER A 154 1.35 -2.65 6.95
C SER A 154 0.41 -1.45 6.78
N ALA A 155 0.30 -0.61 7.82
CA ALA A 155 -0.56 0.58 7.79
C ALA A 155 -0.36 1.48 6.56
N GLY A 156 0.87 1.57 6.01
CA GLY A 156 1.13 2.30 4.77
C GLY A 156 0.42 1.73 3.54
N SER A 157 0.14 0.42 3.53
CA SER A 157 -0.64 -0.27 2.51
C SER A 157 -2.12 0.09 2.56
N LEU A 158 -2.73 0.24 3.75
CA LEU A 158 -4.14 0.65 3.87
C LEU A 158 -4.44 2.01 3.17
N TYR A 159 -3.43 2.88 3.07
CA TYR A 159 -3.51 4.19 2.38
C TYR A 159 -2.76 4.23 1.03
N GLY A 160 -2.17 3.11 0.63
CA GLY A 160 -1.29 2.95 -0.54
C GLY A 160 -1.53 1.64 -1.27
N GLN A 161 -2.71 1.01 -1.10
CA GLN A 161 -3.11 -0.34 -1.52
C GLN A 161 -2.96 -0.59 -3.03
N GLN A 162 -2.68 0.47 -3.78
CA GLN A 162 -2.52 0.48 -5.22
C GLN A 162 -1.05 0.52 -5.64
N LEU A 163 -0.08 0.76 -4.75
CA LEU A 163 1.35 0.77 -5.09
C LEU A 163 2.01 -0.59 -4.86
N SER A 164 2.81 -1.01 -5.82
CA SER A 164 3.66 -2.20 -5.76
C SER A 164 5.05 -1.88 -6.30
N ILE A 165 6.06 -2.64 -5.88
CA ILE A 165 7.43 -2.52 -6.39
C ILE A 165 7.95 -3.88 -6.81
N GLY A 166 8.64 -3.98 -7.94
CA GLY A 166 9.25 -5.23 -8.37
C GLY A 166 9.55 -5.26 -9.86
N TYR A 167 9.56 -6.46 -10.43
CA TYR A 167 9.97 -6.71 -11.79
C TYR A 167 8.79 -7.07 -12.69
N TRP A 168 8.67 -6.43 -13.86
CA TRP A 168 7.71 -6.76 -14.92
C TRP A 168 8.44 -7.16 -16.20
N ILE A 169 8.19 -8.36 -16.70
CA ILE A 169 8.84 -8.90 -17.90
C ILE A 169 8.08 -8.45 -19.15
N LYS A 170 8.82 -8.11 -20.21
CA LYS A 170 8.24 -7.90 -21.54
C LYS A 170 7.76 -9.20 -22.16
N GLU A 171 6.59 -9.18 -22.80
CA GLU A 171 6.00 -10.36 -23.45
C GLU A 171 6.89 -10.94 -24.55
N ASP A 172 7.74 -10.11 -25.18
CA ASP A 172 8.68 -10.51 -26.24
C ASP A 172 10.04 -11.02 -25.70
N LEU A 173 10.20 -11.10 -24.37
CA LEU A 173 11.43 -11.50 -23.70
C LEU A 173 12.67 -10.73 -24.15
N THR A 174 12.51 -9.47 -24.56
CA THR A 174 13.66 -8.60 -24.87
C THR A 174 14.27 -7.97 -23.61
N GLY A 175 13.53 -7.96 -22.51
CA GLY A 175 14.00 -7.40 -21.26
C GLY A 175 12.94 -7.35 -20.18
N ILE A 176 13.28 -6.66 -19.09
CA ILE A 176 12.50 -6.56 -17.86
C ILE A 176 12.56 -5.15 -17.30
N TYR A 177 11.48 -4.71 -16.65
CA TYR A 177 11.41 -3.44 -15.94
C TYR A 177 11.45 -3.67 -14.44
N LEU A 178 12.38 -3.04 -13.74
CA LEU A 178 12.22 -2.78 -12.31
C LEU A 178 11.34 -1.53 -12.16
N ALA A 179 10.18 -1.65 -11.53
CA ALA A 179 9.20 -0.57 -11.48
C ALA A 179 8.45 -0.46 -10.15
N ILE A 180 8.17 0.78 -9.74
CA ILE A 180 7.08 1.10 -8.82
C ILE A 180 5.84 1.30 -9.67
N ASN A 181 4.79 0.53 -9.42
CA ASN A 181 3.56 0.53 -10.21
C ASN A 181 2.33 0.83 -9.35
N TYR A 182 1.51 1.75 -9.84
CA TYR A 182 0.16 2.03 -9.36
C TYR A 182 -0.86 1.14 -10.09
N ASN A 183 -1.32 0.09 -9.42
CA ASN A 183 -2.37 -0.82 -9.84
C ASN A 183 -3.71 -0.37 -9.23
N ALA A 184 -4.56 0.30 -10.00
CA ALA A 184 -5.95 0.52 -9.59
C ALA A 184 -6.80 -0.73 -9.82
N ASP A 185 -7.75 -1.01 -8.92
CA ASP A 185 -8.71 -2.10 -9.08
C ASP A 185 -9.59 -1.92 -10.32
N GLU A 186 -9.82 -3.03 -11.03
CA GLU A 186 -10.45 -3.12 -12.35
C GLU A 186 -11.95 -2.72 -12.40
N GLY A 187 -12.51 -2.20 -11.30
CA GLY A 187 -13.96 -2.14 -11.08
C GLY A 187 -14.70 -0.87 -11.48
N LYS A 188 -14.02 0.21 -11.95
CA LYS A 188 -14.63 1.56 -11.95
C LYS A 188 -14.82 2.27 -13.30
N ALA A 189 -14.18 1.88 -14.40
CA ALA A 189 -14.31 2.65 -15.65
C ALA A 189 -15.29 1.99 -16.63
N ALA A 190 -15.95 2.81 -17.46
CA ALA A 190 -16.92 2.31 -18.45
C ALA A 190 -16.26 1.41 -19.50
N ASN A 191 -14.96 1.61 -19.74
CA ASN A 191 -14.12 0.82 -20.63
C ASN A 191 -12.63 0.90 -20.23
N ASP A 192 -11.81 0.04 -20.84
CA ASP A 192 -10.39 -0.07 -20.52
C ASP A 192 -9.59 1.22 -20.76
N GLN A 193 -9.98 2.04 -21.73
CA GLN A 193 -9.25 3.25 -22.12
C GLN A 193 -9.35 4.34 -21.05
N GLU A 194 -10.51 4.46 -20.40
CA GLU A 194 -10.71 5.38 -19.27
C GLU A 194 -9.96 4.90 -18.03
N THR A 195 -9.97 3.60 -17.73
CA THR A 195 -9.15 3.00 -16.65
C THR A 195 -7.68 3.34 -16.84
N ILE A 196 -7.15 3.14 -18.05
CA ILE A 196 -5.75 3.43 -18.40
C ILE A 196 -5.43 4.92 -18.20
N LYS A 197 -6.33 5.81 -18.61
CA LYS A 197 -6.14 7.27 -18.46
C LYS A 197 -6.12 7.69 -16.97
N MET A 198 -7.02 7.14 -16.16
CA MET A 198 -7.06 7.39 -14.71
C MET A 198 -5.77 6.92 -14.04
N ILE A 199 -5.37 5.67 -14.32
CA ILE A 199 -4.13 5.08 -13.80
C ILE A 199 -2.92 5.95 -14.16
N SER A 200 -2.81 6.37 -15.43
CA SER A 200 -1.72 7.23 -15.89
C SER A 200 -1.67 8.58 -15.17
N THR A 201 -2.85 9.15 -14.87
CA THR A 201 -2.96 10.42 -14.16
C THR A 201 -2.50 10.28 -12.71
N ASN A 202 -2.95 9.25 -12.00
CA ASN A 202 -2.56 9.00 -10.61
C ASN A 202 -1.08 8.66 -10.49
N ALA A 203 -0.54 7.85 -11.40
CA ALA A 203 0.89 7.58 -11.46
C ALA A 203 1.72 8.87 -11.59
N ARG A 204 1.23 9.87 -12.34
CA ARG A 204 1.89 11.18 -12.46
C ARG A 204 1.88 11.98 -11.15
N VAL A 205 0.84 11.85 -10.33
CA VAL A 205 0.78 12.50 -9.01
C VAL A 205 1.86 11.92 -8.09
N PHE A 206 1.97 10.60 -8.01
CA PHE A 206 3.03 9.95 -7.23
C PHE A 206 4.44 10.33 -7.72
N ARG A 207 4.65 10.50 -9.04
CA ARG A 207 5.91 11.02 -9.57
C ARG A 207 6.26 12.41 -9.03
N ARG A 208 5.26 13.30 -8.93
CA ARG A 208 5.45 14.68 -8.43
C ARG A 208 5.81 14.70 -6.95
N TRP A 209 5.23 13.82 -6.15
CA TRP A 209 5.49 13.75 -4.71
C TRP A 209 6.97 13.58 -4.39
N VAL A 210 7.70 12.79 -5.19
CA VAL A 210 9.08 12.48 -4.85
C VAL A 210 10.10 13.44 -5.47
N ASN A 211 9.67 14.46 -6.24
CA ASN A 211 10.52 15.46 -6.91
C ASN A 211 11.93 14.93 -7.27
N LEU A 212 11.97 13.83 -8.01
CA LEU A 212 13.22 13.20 -8.40
C LEU A 212 13.72 13.88 -9.67
N ARG A 213 15.02 14.22 -9.70
CA ARG A 213 15.73 14.73 -10.89
C ARG A 213 15.76 13.75 -12.07
N ILE A 214 15.07 12.62 -11.97
CA ILE A 214 15.14 11.53 -12.91
C ILE A 214 14.05 11.76 -13.97
N ARG A 215 14.47 12.31 -15.10
CA ARG A 215 13.60 12.52 -16.25
C ARG A 215 13.22 11.17 -16.86
N ILE A 216 11.96 10.79 -16.72
CA ILE A 216 11.38 9.66 -17.46
C ILE A 216 11.03 10.17 -18.86
N ASN A 217 11.92 9.95 -19.82
CA ASN A 217 11.75 10.46 -21.19
C ASN A 217 10.90 9.52 -22.06
N ASN A 218 10.80 8.24 -21.70
CA ASN A 218 10.12 7.22 -22.51
C ASN A 218 8.93 6.63 -21.76
N LYS A 219 7.93 6.14 -22.49
CA LYS A 219 6.85 5.32 -21.92
C LYS A 219 7.34 3.87 -21.77
N PRO A 220 6.96 3.14 -20.72
CA PRO A 220 7.27 1.73 -20.63
C PRO A 220 6.45 0.96 -21.67
N VAL A 221 7.06 -0.08 -22.24
CA VAL A 221 6.42 -0.98 -23.21
C VAL A 221 6.68 -2.41 -22.77
N LEU A 222 5.65 -3.05 -22.22
CA LEU A 222 5.63 -4.46 -21.83
C LEU A 222 5.23 -5.36 -22.99
N SER A 223 4.37 -4.88 -23.90
CA SER A 223 3.99 -5.63 -25.10
C SER A 223 3.85 -4.72 -26.31
N LYS A 224 4.16 -5.24 -27.50
CA LYS A 224 3.83 -4.57 -28.77
C LYS A 224 2.32 -4.58 -29.04
N ASN A 225 1.62 -5.60 -28.54
CA ASN A 225 0.18 -5.79 -28.67
C ASN A 225 -0.41 -6.07 -27.27
N PRO A 226 -0.42 -5.07 -26.38
CA PRO A 226 -0.85 -5.25 -25.00
C PRO A 226 -2.36 -5.53 -24.95
N ASP A 227 -2.76 -6.44 -24.07
CA ASP A 227 -4.16 -6.48 -23.66
C ASP A 227 -4.49 -5.32 -22.70
N ALA A 228 -5.77 -5.20 -22.31
CA ALA A 228 -6.21 -4.15 -21.40
C ALA A 228 -5.39 -4.10 -20.11
N GLN A 229 -5.10 -5.27 -19.53
CA GLN A 229 -4.38 -5.35 -18.27
C GLN A 229 -2.91 -4.95 -18.40
N THR A 230 -2.24 -5.39 -19.47
CA THR A 230 -0.86 -4.99 -19.79
C THR A 230 -0.78 -3.48 -19.99
N SER A 231 -1.76 -2.90 -20.70
CA SER A 231 -1.86 -1.45 -20.90
C SER A 231 -2.05 -0.68 -19.58
N ARG A 232 -2.81 -1.24 -18.63
CA ARG A 232 -2.95 -0.66 -17.28
C ARG A 232 -1.64 -0.69 -16.52
N TYR A 233 -0.88 -1.79 -16.56
CA TYR A 233 0.44 -1.83 -15.93
C TYR A 233 1.40 -0.82 -16.55
N GLU A 234 1.45 -0.72 -17.88
CA GLU A 234 2.29 0.29 -18.56
C GLU A 234 1.93 1.71 -18.12
N ALA A 235 0.63 2.03 -18.05
CA ALA A 235 0.16 3.33 -17.57
C ALA A 235 0.46 3.58 -16.09
N GLY A 236 0.43 2.53 -15.27
CA GLY A 236 0.59 2.58 -13.83
C GLY A 236 2.02 2.67 -13.36
N MET A 237 3.02 2.41 -14.21
CA MET A 237 4.43 2.51 -13.82
C MET A 237 4.78 3.95 -13.44
N VAL A 238 4.79 4.21 -12.14
CA VAL A 238 5.15 5.49 -11.52
C VAL A 238 6.62 5.77 -11.79
N TYR A 239 7.47 4.78 -11.54
CA TYR A 239 8.91 4.90 -11.71
C TYR A 239 9.45 3.57 -12.21
N PHE A 240 10.32 3.57 -13.21
CA PHE A 240 10.79 2.32 -13.83
C PHE A 240 12.17 2.45 -14.46
N LYS A 241 12.91 1.35 -14.48
CA LYS A 241 14.20 1.18 -15.16
C LYS A 241 14.13 -0.07 -16.02
N TYR A 242 14.55 0.05 -17.27
CA TYR A 242 14.58 -1.05 -18.22
C TYR A 242 15.94 -1.74 -18.20
N TYR A 243 15.95 -3.06 -18.16
CA TYR A 243 17.13 -3.89 -18.39
C TYR A 243 16.91 -4.74 -19.64
N SER A 244 17.82 -4.61 -20.60
CA SER A 244 17.87 -5.51 -21.75
C SER A 244 18.40 -6.88 -21.30
N PHE A 245 17.81 -7.97 -21.78
CA PHE A 245 18.40 -9.29 -21.56
C PHE A 245 19.66 -9.52 -22.40
N ASP A 246 19.88 -8.75 -23.47
CA ASP A 246 21.14 -8.82 -24.23
C ASP A 246 22.32 -8.23 -23.44
N ASP A 247 22.04 -7.22 -22.60
CA ASP A 247 23.00 -6.45 -21.82
C ASP A 247 22.56 -6.36 -20.34
N ILE A 248 22.58 -7.51 -19.67
CA ILE A 248 22.18 -7.60 -18.27
C ILE A 248 23.28 -6.93 -17.43
N PRO A 249 22.95 -6.03 -16.49
CA PRO A 249 23.93 -5.44 -15.56
C PRO A 249 24.52 -6.45 -14.56
N SER A 250 25.63 -6.08 -13.92
CA SER A 250 26.20 -6.89 -12.83
C SER A 250 25.22 -7.04 -11.66
N GLU A 251 25.40 -8.09 -10.86
CA GLU A 251 24.50 -8.35 -9.72
C GLU A 251 24.47 -7.20 -8.72
N GLY A 252 25.62 -6.57 -8.46
CA GLY A 252 25.70 -5.40 -7.60
C GLY A 252 24.79 -4.27 -8.06
N VAL A 253 24.77 -3.98 -9.37
CA VAL A 253 23.89 -2.95 -9.95
C VAL A 253 22.42 -3.32 -9.79
N LEU A 254 22.03 -4.56 -10.11
CA LEU A 254 20.64 -5.03 -9.97
C LEU A 254 20.15 -4.95 -8.52
N LYS A 255 21.00 -5.37 -7.57
CA LYS A 255 20.72 -5.29 -6.14
C LYS A 255 20.58 -3.85 -5.66
N ASP A 256 21.53 -2.99 -6.00
CA ASP A 256 21.53 -1.58 -5.59
C ASP A 256 20.32 -0.82 -6.16
N ASP A 257 19.97 -1.08 -7.41
CA ASP A 257 18.77 -0.54 -8.04
C ASP A 257 17.50 -1.03 -7.31
N LEU A 258 17.39 -2.33 -7.03
CA LEU A 258 16.24 -2.89 -6.30
C LEU A 258 16.06 -2.24 -4.92
N ILE A 259 17.15 -2.12 -4.16
CA ILE A 259 17.14 -1.46 -2.84
C ILE A 259 16.74 0.01 -2.98
N THR A 260 17.31 0.73 -3.95
CA THR A 260 17.00 2.14 -4.22
C THR A 260 15.51 2.33 -4.52
N TYR A 261 14.96 1.48 -5.38
CA TYR A 261 13.56 1.49 -5.77
C TYR A 261 12.63 1.10 -4.62
N TYR A 262 13.01 0.13 -3.80
CA TYR A 262 12.26 -0.25 -2.60
C TYR A 262 12.24 0.87 -1.56
N ASN A 263 13.37 1.54 -1.30
CA ASN A 263 13.43 2.68 -0.40
C ASN A 263 12.56 3.84 -0.91
N LEU A 264 12.55 4.07 -2.22
CA LEU A 264 11.66 5.04 -2.85
C LEU A 264 10.18 4.66 -2.67
N TYR A 265 9.84 3.38 -2.86
CA TYR A 265 8.51 2.84 -2.60
C TYR A 265 8.09 3.04 -1.14
N LYS A 266 8.94 2.71 -0.16
CA LYS A 266 8.66 2.93 1.27
C LYS A 266 8.49 4.41 1.59
N LYS A 267 9.29 5.29 0.97
CA LYS A 267 9.11 6.74 1.08
C LYS A 267 7.76 7.18 0.52
N MET A 268 7.33 6.66 -0.63
CA MET A 268 6.01 6.96 -1.19
C MET A 268 4.89 6.50 -0.25
N LEU A 269 4.98 5.28 0.30
CA LEU A 269 4.01 4.80 1.30
C LEU A 269 3.99 5.69 2.54
N ALA A 270 5.15 6.05 3.08
CA ALA A 270 5.26 6.95 4.22
C ALA A 270 4.68 8.34 3.90
N MET A 271 4.90 8.86 2.70
CA MET A 271 4.30 10.11 2.24
C MET A 271 2.79 10.00 2.08
N SER A 272 2.25 8.86 1.64
CA SER A 272 0.80 8.62 1.64
C SER A 272 0.25 8.71 3.07
N VAL A 273 0.94 8.08 4.02
CA VAL A 273 0.57 8.13 5.45
C VAL A 273 0.75 9.52 6.04
N ASP A 274 1.82 10.25 5.73
CA ASP A 274 2.07 11.59 6.24
C ASP A 274 1.14 12.63 5.61
N THR A 275 0.78 12.47 4.33
CA THR A 275 -0.26 13.29 3.70
C THR A 275 -1.57 13.07 4.44
N TYR A 276 -1.92 11.80 4.71
CA TYR A 276 -3.07 11.45 5.52
C TYR A 276 -2.99 12.03 6.95
N ARG A 277 -1.85 11.89 7.64
CA ARG A 277 -1.64 12.42 8.99
C ARG A 277 -1.62 13.94 9.04
N ARG A 278 -1.07 14.64 8.05
CA ARG A 278 -1.01 16.12 8.02
C ARG A 278 -2.40 16.70 7.86
N VAL A 279 -3.20 16.13 6.96
CA VAL A 279 -4.64 16.42 6.88
C VAL A 279 -5.28 16.23 8.25
N TYR A 280 -4.93 15.15 8.94
CA TYR A 280 -5.43 14.84 10.28
C TYR A 280 -4.81 15.66 11.46
N SER A 281 -3.64 16.28 11.29
CA SER A 281 -2.90 17.00 12.35
C SER A 281 -3.10 18.52 12.28
N ILE A 282 -3.38 19.04 11.09
CA ILE A 282 -3.87 20.41 10.88
C ILE A 282 -5.17 20.60 11.69
N GLU A 283 -6.02 19.57 11.79
CA GLU A 283 -7.22 19.58 12.63
C GLU A 283 -6.92 19.92 14.10
N LYS A 284 -5.83 19.38 14.68
CA LYS A 284 -5.46 19.63 16.09
C LYS A 284 -4.83 20.99 16.38
N THR A 285 -4.23 21.63 15.38
CA THR A 285 -3.56 22.94 15.54
C THR A 285 -4.54 24.10 15.34
N PHE A 286 -5.53 23.93 14.46
CA PHE A 286 -6.63 24.88 14.32
C PHE A 286 -7.52 24.97 15.56
N GLU A 287 -7.58 23.94 16.41
CA GLU A 287 -8.26 23.98 17.72
C GLU A 287 -7.61 24.95 18.73
N ALA A 288 -6.30 25.22 18.62
CA ALA A 288 -5.58 26.14 19.50
C ALA A 288 -5.68 27.62 19.05
N ASP A 289 -5.69 27.86 17.73
CA ASP A 289 -5.67 29.21 17.16
C ASP A 289 -7.06 29.84 17.00
N LYS A 290 -8.14 29.04 16.93
CA LYS A 290 -9.54 29.53 16.84
C LYS A 290 -10.05 30.23 18.10
N ALA A 291 -9.33 30.15 19.22
CA ALA A 291 -9.73 30.80 20.47
C ALA A 291 -9.65 32.34 20.42
N ILE A 292 -9.02 32.93 19.37
CA ILE A 292 -8.60 34.33 19.44
C ILE A 292 -9.45 35.28 18.58
N ASN A 293 -10.01 34.92 17.42
CA ASN A 293 -10.68 35.92 16.58
C ASN A 293 -11.69 35.33 15.59
N SER A 294 -13.00 35.58 15.77
CA SER A 294 -13.92 35.60 14.61
C SER A 294 -15.21 36.40 14.86
N SER A 295 -15.55 37.27 13.91
CA SER A 295 -16.93 37.64 13.56
C SER A 295 -16.98 37.99 12.06
N VAL A 296 -17.75 37.25 11.22
CA VAL A 296 -19.11 37.59 10.66
C VAL A 296 -18.97 38.23 9.25
N GLU A 297 -19.70 37.97 8.14
CA GLU A 297 -20.88 37.15 7.74
C GLU A 297 -20.97 37.03 6.18
N GLU A 298 -21.85 36.14 5.66
CA GLU A 298 -22.29 35.94 4.25
C GLU A 298 -23.42 36.91 3.80
N PRO A 299 -23.92 36.93 2.54
CA PRO A 299 -24.99 36.00 2.02
C PRO A 299 -24.96 35.77 0.46
N GLU A 300 -25.88 35.12 -0.28
CA GLU A 300 -26.79 33.96 -0.15
C GLU A 300 -27.54 33.79 -1.53
N LYS A 301 -28.10 32.60 -1.80
CA LYS A 301 -29.37 32.25 -2.52
C LYS A 301 -29.32 31.66 -3.95
N THR A 302 -29.98 30.50 -4.13
CA THR A 302 -31.42 30.36 -4.55
C THR A 302 -31.79 28.88 -4.85
N ILE A 303 -33.05 28.50 -4.61
CA ILE A 303 -33.62 27.14 -4.59
C ILE A 303 -34.64 26.92 -5.74
N THR A 304 -34.70 25.70 -6.31
CA THR A 304 -35.96 24.89 -6.51
C THR A 304 -35.70 23.49 -7.13
N LYS A 305 -35.78 22.42 -6.33
CA LYS A 305 -36.03 20.98 -6.70
C LYS A 305 -36.23 20.09 -5.43
N ARG A 306 -37.12 20.52 -4.51
CA ARG A 306 -36.93 20.34 -3.04
C ARG A 306 -37.46 19.08 -2.32
N LEU A 307 -38.21 18.15 -2.91
CA LEU A 307 -38.94 17.16 -2.08
C LEU A 307 -38.16 15.88 -1.68
N ARG A 308 -37.22 15.38 -2.49
CA ARG A 308 -36.35 14.24 -2.12
C ARG A 308 -35.13 14.64 -1.28
N PRO A 309 -34.44 15.78 -1.56
CA PRO A 309 -33.28 16.21 -0.79
C PRO A 309 -33.52 16.49 0.70
N LEU A 310 -34.73 16.96 1.05
CA LEU A 310 -35.03 17.31 2.45
C LEU A 310 -35.02 16.10 3.37
N ARG A 311 -35.59 14.96 2.95
CA ARG A 311 -35.61 13.74 3.76
C ARG A 311 -34.21 13.15 3.93
N CYS A 312 -33.43 13.07 2.85
CA CYS A 312 -32.05 12.59 2.94
C CYS A 312 -31.19 13.50 3.82
N SER A 313 -31.43 14.81 3.78
CA SER A 313 -30.75 15.77 4.66
C SER A 313 -31.10 15.57 6.13
N ILE A 314 -32.38 15.36 6.46
CA ILE A 314 -32.81 15.11 7.84
C ILE A 314 -32.19 13.82 8.37
N ASN A 315 -32.27 12.74 7.60
CA ASN A 315 -31.72 11.44 8.01
C ASN A 315 -30.18 11.49 8.14
N ALA A 316 -29.49 12.24 7.27
CA ALA A 316 -28.05 12.46 7.42
C ALA A 316 -27.71 13.26 8.68
N MET A 317 -28.47 14.32 8.99
CA MET A 317 -28.29 15.10 10.22
C MET A 317 -28.50 14.24 11.46
N GLU A 318 -29.49 13.34 11.45
CA GLU A 318 -29.73 12.39 12.55
C GLU A 318 -28.62 11.33 12.65
N ARG A 319 -28.18 10.76 11.52
CA ARG A 319 -27.05 9.81 11.44
C ARG A 319 -25.79 10.39 12.09
N GLU A 320 -25.49 11.64 11.77
CA GLU A 320 -24.30 12.35 12.29
C GLU A 320 -24.55 13.05 13.63
N LYS A 321 -25.74 12.89 14.22
CA LYS A 321 -26.13 13.50 15.50
C LYS A 321 -25.94 15.01 15.52
N TYR A 322 -26.19 15.67 14.38
CA TYR A 322 -26.02 17.11 14.19
C TYR A 322 -24.58 17.60 14.41
N LEU A 323 -23.59 16.75 14.16
CA LEU A 323 -22.15 17.07 14.22
C LEU A 323 -21.56 17.18 12.82
N CYS A 324 -20.48 17.94 12.70
CA CYS A 324 -19.75 18.05 11.43
C CYS A 324 -18.93 16.79 11.15
N GLU A 325 -18.96 16.36 9.89
CA GLU A 325 -18.28 15.13 9.46
C GLU A 325 -16.79 15.31 9.20
N ILE A 326 -16.32 16.55 9.01
CA ILE A 326 -14.89 16.87 8.94
C ILE A 326 -14.30 16.82 10.35
N ASP A 327 -14.97 17.46 11.31
CA ASP A 327 -14.55 17.45 12.70
C ASP A 327 -15.78 17.55 13.61
N LYS A 328 -15.95 16.55 14.48
CA LYS A 328 -17.08 16.45 15.42
C LYS A 328 -16.99 17.45 16.57
N SER A 329 -15.82 18.06 16.81
CA SER A 329 -15.64 19.09 17.84
C SER A 329 -16.20 20.45 17.41
N HIS A 330 -16.43 20.66 16.11
CA HIS A 330 -17.00 21.90 15.59
C HIS A 330 -18.38 22.20 16.19
N SER A 331 -18.40 23.14 17.13
CA SER A 331 -19.63 23.68 17.72
C SER A 331 -20.25 24.76 16.86
N THR A 332 -21.57 24.81 16.88
CA THR A 332 -22.39 25.81 16.19
C THR A 332 -23.52 26.25 17.12
N PHE A 333 -24.13 27.39 16.86
CA PHE A 333 -25.28 27.84 17.64
C PHE A 333 -26.43 26.81 17.62
N ILE A 334 -27.26 26.83 18.66
CA ILE A 334 -28.45 25.97 18.72
C ILE A 334 -29.53 26.60 17.83
N SER A 335 -29.98 25.86 16.83
CA SER A 335 -31.07 26.27 15.95
C SER A 335 -32.38 26.31 16.74
N ALA A 336 -33.00 27.49 16.86
CA ALA A 336 -34.29 27.65 17.54
C ALA A 336 -35.40 26.77 16.93
N ARG A 337 -35.26 26.40 15.65
CA ARG A 337 -36.21 25.55 14.93
C ARG A 337 -36.11 24.07 15.32
N THR A 338 -34.90 23.58 15.62
CA THR A 338 -34.64 22.14 15.83
C THR A 338 -34.24 21.82 17.26
N GLY A 339 -33.82 22.81 18.05
CA GLY A 339 -33.24 22.59 19.39
C GLY A 339 -31.90 21.85 19.36
N LYS A 340 -31.24 21.79 18.21
CA LYS A 340 -29.98 21.07 17.98
C LYS A 340 -28.89 22.03 17.44
N PRO A 341 -27.60 21.67 17.53
CA PRO A 341 -26.53 22.40 16.85
C PRO A 341 -26.86 22.62 15.37
N TYR A 342 -26.67 23.85 14.89
CA TYR A 342 -26.91 24.22 13.50
C TYR A 342 -25.87 23.60 12.56
N ILE A 343 -26.31 22.71 11.68
CA ILE A 343 -25.47 22.03 10.70
C ILE A 343 -26.06 22.26 9.30
N THR A 344 -25.20 22.37 8.29
CA THR A 344 -25.61 22.41 6.89
C THR A 344 -25.45 21.03 6.26
N THR A 345 -26.23 20.73 5.23
CA THR A 345 -26.11 19.49 4.48
C THR A 345 -25.71 19.77 3.04
N HIS A 346 -24.77 18.99 2.52
CA HIS A 346 -24.29 19.09 1.15
C HIS A 346 -24.32 17.71 0.50
N PHE A 347 -24.59 17.66 -0.81
CA PHE A 347 -24.37 16.42 -1.55
C PHE A 347 -22.88 16.30 -1.86
N LEU A 348 -22.24 15.24 -1.39
CA LEU A 348 -20.82 15.00 -1.62
C LEU A 348 -20.54 14.95 -3.12
N VAL A 349 -21.21 14.06 -3.84
CA VAL A 349 -21.31 14.11 -5.31
C VAL A 349 -22.29 15.23 -5.66
N PRO A 350 -21.83 16.35 -6.27
CA PRO A 350 -22.68 17.49 -6.53
C PRO A 350 -23.86 17.13 -7.42
N LEU A 351 -25.05 17.69 -7.15
CA LEU A 351 -26.28 17.36 -7.90
C LEU A 351 -26.20 17.68 -9.40
N LYS A 352 -25.28 18.55 -9.83
CA LYS A 352 -25.01 18.79 -11.26
C LYS A 352 -24.47 17.55 -11.99
N ALA A 353 -23.91 16.59 -11.25
CA ALA A 353 -23.44 15.31 -11.75
C ALA A 353 -24.55 14.25 -11.88
N GLU A 354 -25.80 14.56 -11.53
CA GLU A 354 -26.89 13.58 -11.45
C GLU A 354 -27.12 12.81 -12.77
N ASN A 355 -26.89 13.46 -13.91
CA ASN A 355 -27.02 12.82 -15.23
C ASN A 355 -25.89 11.83 -15.56
N ASP A 356 -24.80 11.83 -14.79
CA ASP A 356 -23.65 10.95 -15.02
C ASP A 356 -23.80 9.58 -14.32
N PHE A 357 -24.84 9.42 -13.49
CA PHE A 357 -25.08 8.19 -12.73
C PHE A 357 -26.36 7.49 -13.20
N LYS A 358 -26.30 6.15 -13.25
CA LYS A 358 -27.46 5.29 -13.60
C LYS A 358 -28.51 5.20 -12.47
N VAL A 359 -28.14 5.63 -11.28
CA VAL A 359 -28.97 5.66 -10.08
C VAL A 359 -29.11 7.09 -9.59
N SER A 360 -30.20 7.38 -8.90
CA SER A 360 -30.41 8.71 -8.29
C SER A 360 -29.34 8.98 -7.23
N ILE A 361 -28.52 10.01 -7.41
CA ILE A 361 -27.53 10.44 -6.39
C ILE A 361 -28.13 11.21 -5.21
N ARG A 362 -29.46 11.40 -5.19
CA ARG A 362 -30.21 12.01 -4.08
C ARG A 362 -30.50 10.96 -2.99
N THR A 363 -29.44 10.42 -2.39
CA THR A 363 -29.50 9.41 -1.31
C THR A 363 -28.84 9.94 -0.05
N GLU A 364 -29.19 9.36 1.10
CA GLU A 364 -28.56 9.69 2.39
C GLU A 364 -27.06 9.42 2.42
N ALA A 365 -26.62 8.34 1.74
CA ALA A 365 -25.22 8.01 1.57
C ALA A 365 -24.42 9.12 0.86
N ASN A 366 -25.08 9.91 0.01
CA ASN A 366 -24.45 11.03 -0.68
C ASN A 366 -24.60 12.37 0.05
N VAL A 367 -25.25 12.42 1.21
CA VAL A 367 -25.39 13.66 1.99
C VAL A 367 -24.35 13.70 3.09
N VAL A 368 -23.60 14.79 3.14
CA VAL A 368 -22.63 15.11 4.20
C VAL A 368 -23.17 16.24 5.08
N CYS A 369 -22.88 16.18 6.38
CA CYS A 369 -23.21 17.19 7.38
C CYS A 369 -21.98 18.02 7.72
N LEU A 370 -22.03 19.32 7.43
CA LEU A 370 -20.91 20.24 7.61
C LEU A 370 -21.32 21.38 8.54
N CYS A 371 -20.41 21.85 9.39
CA CYS A 371 -20.62 23.14 10.02
C CYS A 371 -20.54 24.24 8.96
N PRO A 372 -21.12 25.42 9.18
CA PRO A 372 -21.13 26.51 8.20
C PRO A 372 -19.73 26.86 7.67
N ASN A 373 -18.71 26.81 8.54
CA ASN A 373 -17.33 27.06 8.15
C ASN A 373 -16.77 25.99 7.21
N CYS A 374 -17.02 24.71 7.47
CA CYS A 374 -16.57 23.62 6.59
C CYS A 374 -17.34 23.63 5.26
N ALA A 375 -18.63 23.96 5.30
CA ALA A 375 -19.43 24.16 4.09
C ALA A 375 -18.86 25.26 3.20
N ALA A 376 -18.58 26.43 3.77
CA ALA A 376 -17.94 27.53 3.06
C ALA A 376 -16.53 27.16 2.57
N LYS A 377 -15.73 26.47 3.40
CA LYS A 377 -14.39 26.00 3.03
C LYS A 377 -14.43 25.07 1.82
N LEU A 378 -15.41 24.17 1.74
CA LEU A 378 -15.59 23.26 0.61
C LEU A 378 -15.89 24.00 -0.70
N GLU A 379 -16.53 25.16 -0.63
CA GLU A 379 -16.92 25.97 -1.78
C GLU A 379 -15.83 26.96 -2.19
N TYR A 380 -15.23 27.68 -1.23
CA TYR A 380 -14.43 28.89 -1.50
C TYR A 380 -12.94 28.77 -1.22
N ALA A 381 -12.47 27.70 -0.57
CA ALA A 381 -11.06 27.58 -0.22
C ALA A 381 -10.17 27.25 -1.44
N SER A 382 -8.86 27.21 -1.21
CA SER A 382 -7.92 26.78 -2.25
C SER A 382 -8.17 25.32 -2.64
N ASP A 383 -7.85 24.94 -3.89
CA ASP A 383 -8.01 23.54 -4.35
C ASP A 383 -7.29 22.55 -3.44
N LYS A 384 -6.11 22.91 -2.92
CA LYS A 384 -5.38 22.08 -1.95
C LYS A 384 -6.24 21.78 -0.71
N GLU A 385 -6.82 22.80 -0.10
CA GLU A 385 -7.64 22.63 1.11
C GLU A 385 -8.96 21.91 0.83
N ARG A 386 -9.57 22.16 -0.33
CA ARG A 386 -10.80 21.49 -0.73
C ARG A 386 -10.56 20.01 -1.07
N GLN A 387 -9.40 19.66 -1.63
CA GLN A 387 -8.99 18.27 -1.88
C GLN A 387 -8.89 17.47 -0.58
N GLU A 388 -8.30 18.05 0.46
CA GLU A 388 -8.16 17.42 1.77
C GLU A 388 -9.53 17.10 2.39
N MET A 389 -10.46 18.07 2.35
CA MET A 389 -11.83 17.89 2.83
C MET A 389 -12.61 16.84 2.06
N LEU A 390 -12.55 16.90 0.73
CA LEU A 390 -13.26 15.97 -0.14
C LEU A 390 -12.71 14.54 0.00
N MET A 391 -11.42 14.39 0.27
CA MET A 391 -10.84 13.08 0.56
C MET A 391 -11.41 12.46 1.83
N LEU A 392 -11.50 13.21 2.93
CA LEU A 392 -12.08 12.72 4.19
C LEU A 392 -13.53 12.29 4.03
N LEU A 393 -14.34 13.14 3.41
CA LEU A 393 -15.75 12.85 3.15
C LEU A 393 -15.90 11.67 2.20
N TYR A 394 -15.08 11.59 1.15
CA TYR A 394 -15.07 10.46 0.24
C TYR A 394 -14.75 9.15 0.94
N MET A 395 -13.69 9.09 1.75
CA MET A 395 -13.31 7.86 2.44
C MET A 395 -14.42 7.36 3.37
N LYS A 396 -15.12 8.26 4.06
CA LYS A 396 -16.22 7.92 4.96
C LYS A 396 -17.46 7.42 4.20
N HIS A 397 -17.76 7.99 3.03
CA HIS A 397 -19.01 7.71 2.32
C HIS A 397 -18.89 6.71 1.17
N ASN A 398 -17.69 6.43 0.66
CA ASN A 398 -17.49 5.68 -0.58
C ASN A 398 -18.03 4.24 -0.51
N GLU A 399 -18.03 3.59 0.64
CA GLU A 399 -18.66 2.26 0.78
C GLU A 399 -20.19 2.34 0.63
N GLN A 400 -20.84 3.23 1.37
CA GLN A 400 -22.30 3.42 1.32
C GLN A 400 -22.78 3.96 -0.04
N LEU A 401 -21.98 4.81 -0.68
CA LEU A 401 -22.23 5.27 -2.06
C LEU A 401 -22.22 4.09 -3.03
N ARG A 402 -21.23 3.18 -2.92
CA ARG A 402 -21.13 1.98 -3.76
C ARG A 402 -22.30 1.02 -3.54
N GLU A 403 -22.73 0.81 -2.31
CA GLU A 403 -23.93 0.00 -1.99
C GLU A 403 -25.19 0.54 -2.67
N MET A 404 -25.28 1.86 -2.82
CA MET A 404 -26.39 2.52 -3.52
C MET A 404 -26.24 2.58 -5.05
N GLY A 405 -25.16 1.98 -5.59
CA GLY A 405 -24.84 2.00 -7.02
C GLY A 405 -24.22 3.31 -7.51
N ILE A 406 -23.80 4.20 -6.61
CA ILE A 406 -23.10 5.45 -6.91
C ILE A 406 -21.60 5.17 -6.85
N ASP A 407 -21.04 4.66 -7.94
CA ASP A 407 -19.59 4.46 -8.04
C ASP A 407 -18.91 5.72 -8.58
N ILE A 408 -18.13 6.37 -7.71
CA ILE A 408 -17.35 7.56 -8.03
C ILE A 408 -15.94 7.39 -7.44
N SER A 409 -14.91 7.79 -8.15
CA SER A 409 -13.54 7.89 -7.63
C SER A 409 -13.29 9.25 -6.96
N LEU A 410 -12.30 9.33 -6.08
CA LEU A 410 -11.91 10.59 -5.45
C LEU A 410 -11.52 11.66 -6.49
N MET A 411 -10.89 11.25 -7.59
CA MET A 411 -10.49 12.17 -8.67
C MET A 411 -11.69 12.69 -9.47
N GLU A 412 -12.70 11.86 -9.73
CA GLU A 412 -13.95 12.30 -10.35
C GLU A 412 -14.71 13.25 -9.43
N LEU A 413 -14.71 12.96 -8.13
CA LEU A 413 -15.23 13.87 -7.12
C LEU A 413 -14.53 15.22 -7.24
N PHE A 414 -13.20 15.29 -7.21
CA PHE A 414 -12.45 16.55 -7.38
C PHE A 414 -12.82 17.29 -8.68
N LYS A 415 -12.98 16.56 -9.79
CA LYS A 415 -13.40 17.14 -11.08
C LYS A 415 -14.77 17.80 -11.00
N TYR A 416 -15.74 17.20 -10.30
CA TYR A 416 -17.05 17.83 -10.10
C TYR A 416 -16.97 19.12 -9.28
N TYR A 417 -15.95 19.28 -8.46
CA TYR A 417 -15.68 20.52 -7.72
C TYR A 417 -14.81 21.52 -8.50
N GLY A 418 -14.45 21.20 -9.76
CA GLY A 418 -13.70 22.10 -10.65
C GLY A 418 -12.20 22.15 -10.39
N MET A 419 -11.64 21.13 -9.71
CA MET A 419 -10.22 21.06 -9.39
C MET A 419 -9.44 20.35 -10.51
N SER A 420 -8.25 20.87 -10.87
CA SER A 420 -7.44 20.40 -12.00
C SER A 420 -6.17 19.64 -11.60
#